data_AF-A0ABF7PYE9-F1
#
_entry.id   AF-A0ABF7PYE9-F1
#
_cell.length_a   1.000
_cell.length_b   1.000
_cell.length_c   1.000
_cell.angle_alpha   90.00
_cell.angle_beta   90.00
_cell.angle_gamma   90.00
#
_symmetry.space_group_name_H-M   'P 1'
#
loop_
_entity.id
_entity.type
_entity.pdbx_description
1 polymer ?
#
loop_
_entity_poly.entity_id
_entity_poly.type
_entity_poly.pdbx_seq_one_letter_code
_entity_poly.pdbx_strand_id
1 'polypeptide(L)'
;MRILLVVVGLLLSAVAAHAERVIPSGKQLILFNATSVNPDCSALGNVEVRVAQGPEHGKVSIRRTRVFPNYAAVNLRSACNARRVAGVLVTYVSQRGYVGDDLVVIEVFFPNGRAQRTTIAIRVV
;
A
#
# COMPACT_ATOMS: atom_id res chain seq x y z
N MET A 1 47.25 7.85 33.90
CA MET A 1 45.77 7.88 33.98
C MET A 1 45.23 8.81 32.90
N ARG A 2 44.73 8.25 31.79
CA ARG A 2 43.89 8.98 30.83
C ARG A 2 42.75 8.03 30.46
N ILE A 3 41.58 8.33 31.00
CA ILE A 3 40.36 7.55 30.90
C ILE A 3 39.85 7.63 29.45
N LEU A 4 39.75 6.49 28.76
CA LEU A 4 38.97 6.38 27.52
C LEU A 4 37.48 6.43 27.88
N LEU A 5 36.79 7.51 27.52
CA LEU A 5 35.33 7.56 27.49
C LEU A 5 34.87 7.12 26.10
N VAL A 6 34.57 5.83 25.94
CA VAL A 6 33.86 5.32 24.76
C VAL A 6 32.37 5.54 25.00
N VAL A 7 31.83 6.61 24.43
CA VAL A 7 30.38 6.84 24.38
C VAL A 7 29.82 6.01 23.23
N VAL A 8 29.43 4.77 23.53
CA VAL A 8 28.63 3.95 22.60
C VAL A 8 27.19 4.49 22.66
N GLY A 9 26.89 5.43 21.75
CA GLY A 9 25.52 5.92 21.56
C GLY A 9 24.65 4.81 20.99
N LEU A 10 23.67 4.35 21.78
CA LEU A 10 22.64 3.42 21.32
C LEU A 10 21.77 4.13 20.28
N LEU A 11 22.01 3.87 19.00
CA LEU A 11 21.12 4.27 17.91
C LEU A 11 19.87 3.37 17.97
N LEU A 12 18.89 3.73 18.80
CA LEU A 12 17.52 3.22 18.67
C LEU A 12 16.93 3.80 17.38
N SER A 13 17.16 3.13 16.26
CA SER A 13 16.40 3.38 15.05
C SER A 13 14.95 3.01 15.34
N ALA A 14 14.09 4.02 15.56
CA ALA A 14 12.66 3.82 15.57
C ALA A 14 12.24 3.39 14.16
N VAL A 15 12.20 2.08 13.91
CA VAL A 15 11.52 1.55 12.74
C VAL A 15 10.05 1.89 12.95
N ALA A 16 9.53 2.82 12.17
CA ALA A 16 8.11 3.08 12.14
C ALA A 16 7.41 1.76 11.83
N ALA A 17 6.62 1.25 12.79
CA ALA A 17 5.80 0.07 12.59
C ALA A 17 4.74 0.42 11.53
N HIS A 18 5.05 0.18 10.26
CA HIS A 18 4.05 0.20 9.22
C HIS A 18 3.07 -0.94 9.54
N ALA A 19 1.77 -0.62 9.60
CA ALA A 19 0.73 -1.60 9.88
C ALA A 19 0.87 -2.80 8.93
N GLU A 20 1.37 -3.91 9.47
CA GLU A 20 1.64 -5.14 8.74
C GLU A 20 0.35 -5.70 8.17
N ARG A 21 0.39 -6.15 6.91
CA ARG A 21 -0.74 -6.86 6.32
C ARG A 21 -0.62 -8.33 6.62
N VAL A 22 -1.50 -8.88 7.44
CA VAL A 22 -1.51 -10.31 7.78
C VAL A 22 -2.57 -11.03 6.95
N ILE A 23 -2.24 -12.16 6.34
CA ILE A 23 -3.17 -12.95 5.51
C ILE A 23 -2.87 -14.46 5.61
N PRO A 24 -3.90 -15.34 5.65
CA PRO A 24 -3.66 -16.77 5.54
C PRO A 24 -3.11 -17.18 4.17
N SER A 25 -2.26 -18.21 4.14
CA SER A 25 -1.66 -18.73 2.92
C SER A 25 -2.69 -19.03 1.81
N GLY A 26 -2.41 -18.55 0.60
CA GLY A 26 -3.23 -18.75 -0.60
C GLY A 26 -4.54 -17.96 -0.61
N LYS A 27 -4.83 -17.12 0.39
CA LYS A 27 -5.99 -16.21 0.36
C LYS A 27 -5.63 -14.91 -0.36
N GLN A 28 -6.65 -14.31 -0.96
CA GLN A 28 -6.51 -13.03 -1.64
C GLN A 28 -6.57 -11.88 -0.64
N LEU A 29 -5.54 -11.04 -0.67
CA LEU A 29 -5.43 -9.82 0.11
C LEU A 29 -5.60 -8.61 -0.81
N ILE A 30 -6.41 -7.63 -0.41
CA ILE A 30 -6.40 -6.30 -1.03
C ILE A 30 -5.23 -5.52 -0.44
N LEU A 31 -4.20 -5.28 -1.24
CA LEU A 31 -3.04 -4.51 -0.80
C LEU A 31 -3.33 -3.01 -0.80
N PHE A 32 -3.97 -2.56 -1.87
CA PHE A 32 -4.14 -1.15 -2.15
C PHE A 32 -5.32 -0.91 -3.09
N ASN A 33 -5.96 0.24 -2.93
CA ASN A 33 -6.86 0.78 -3.93
C ASN A 33 -6.54 2.26 -4.13
N ALA A 34 -6.79 2.77 -5.33
CA ALA A 34 -6.68 4.19 -5.59
C ALA A 34 -7.78 4.67 -6.52
N THR A 35 -8.19 5.90 -6.27
CA THR A 35 -9.18 6.64 -7.04
C THR A 35 -8.72 8.07 -7.21
N SER A 36 -9.19 8.72 -8.27
CA SER A 36 -9.03 10.14 -8.48
C SER A 36 -10.37 10.69 -8.94
N VAL A 37 -11.11 11.30 -8.00
CA VAL A 37 -12.45 11.82 -8.25
C VAL A 37 -12.57 13.29 -7.88
N ASN A 38 -13.50 13.96 -8.53
CA ASN A 38 -14.01 15.28 -8.19
C ASN A 38 -14.93 15.23 -6.95
N PRO A 39 -15.31 16.37 -6.35
CA PRO A 39 -16.27 16.43 -5.24
C PRO A 39 -17.63 15.78 -5.53
N ASP A 40 -18.09 15.84 -6.79
CA ASP A 40 -19.31 15.18 -7.25
C ASP A 40 -19.14 13.67 -7.52
N CYS A 41 -17.92 13.14 -7.29
CA CYS A 41 -17.49 11.76 -7.53
C CYS A 41 -17.33 11.32 -8.98
N SER A 42 -17.45 12.25 -9.93
CA SER A 42 -17.00 12.00 -11.30
C SER A 42 -15.50 11.74 -11.33
N ALA A 43 -15.04 10.95 -12.29
CA ALA A 43 -13.62 10.66 -12.43
C ALA A 43 -12.85 11.94 -12.82
N LEU A 44 -11.85 12.32 -12.03
CA LEU A 44 -10.92 13.40 -12.37
C LEU A 44 -9.93 12.97 -13.45
N GLY A 45 -9.60 11.67 -13.48
CA GLY A 45 -8.69 11.07 -14.45
C GLY A 45 -8.27 9.68 -14.02
N ASN A 46 -7.50 9.01 -14.88
CA ASN A 46 -7.02 7.66 -14.60
C ASN A 46 -5.87 7.69 -13.59
N VAL A 47 -5.94 6.84 -12.57
CA VAL A 47 -4.78 6.50 -11.74
C VAL A 47 -4.02 5.37 -12.41
N GLU A 48 -2.70 5.49 -12.48
CA GLU A 48 -1.83 4.43 -12.96
C GLU A 48 -1.06 3.82 -11.79
N VAL A 49 -0.97 2.49 -11.77
CA VAL A 49 -0.25 1.75 -10.73
C VAL A 49 0.65 0.74 -11.42
N ARG A 50 1.90 0.66 -10.96
CA ARG A 50 2.87 -0.35 -11.39
C ARG A 50 3.55 -1.00 -10.19
N VAL A 51 4.00 -2.23 -10.39
CA VAL A 51 4.85 -2.94 -9.43
C VAL A 51 6.30 -2.54 -9.69
N ALA A 52 6.94 -1.89 -8.73
CA ALA A 52 8.35 -1.52 -8.79
C ALA A 52 9.25 -2.66 -8.27
N GLN A 53 8.77 -3.41 -7.28
CA GLN A 53 9.39 -4.66 -6.80
C GLN A 53 8.26 -5.65 -6.49
N GLY A 54 8.33 -6.82 -7.13
CA GLY A 54 7.37 -7.90 -6.91
C GLY A 54 7.63 -8.66 -5.61
N PRO A 55 6.62 -9.38 -5.10
CA PRO A 55 6.81 -10.31 -3.99
C PRO A 55 7.72 -11.48 -4.39
N GLU A 56 8.45 -12.01 -3.42
CA GLU A 56 9.27 -13.22 -3.60
C GLU A 56 8.39 -14.48 -3.56
N HIS A 57 7.35 -14.47 -2.72
CA HIS A 57 6.58 -15.66 -2.37
C HIS A 57 5.10 -15.55 -2.72
N GLY A 58 4.76 -14.74 -3.73
CA GLY A 58 3.39 -14.55 -4.15
C GLY A 58 3.24 -13.93 -5.53
N LYS A 59 2.03 -13.44 -5.83
CA LYS A 59 1.71 -12.74 -7.08
C LYS A 59 0.84 -11.53 -6.79
N VAL A 60 1.16 -10.43 -7.46
CA VAL A 60 0.35 -9.20 -7.43
C VAL A 60 -0.46 -9.10 -8.71
N SER A 61 -1.72 -8.70 -8.58
CA SER A 61 -2.60 -8.38 -9.70
C SER A 61 -3.11 -6.95 -9.59
N ILE A 62 -3.03 -6.20 -10.69
CA ILE A 62 -3.52 -4.83 -10.80
C ILE A 62 -4.71 -4.85 -11.76
N ARG A 63 -5.87 -4.37 -11.33
CA ARG A 63 -7.08 -4.32 -12.17
C ARG A 63 -7.75 -2.96 -12.07
N ARG A 64 -8.14 -2.41 -13.22
CA ARG A 64 -9.08 -1.29 -13.29
C ARG A 64 -10.48 -1.82 -12.98
N THR A 65 -11.10 -1.28 -11.94
CA THR A 65 -12.42 -1.72 -11.48
C THR A 65 -13.08 -0.62 -10.63
N ARG A 66 -14.31 -0.85 -10.17
CA ARG A 66 -14.97 0.06 -9.24
C ARG A 66 -14.60 -0.28 -7.79
N VAL A 67 -14.06 0.68 -7.05
CA VAL A 67 -13.62 0.54 -5.65
C VAL A 67 -14.22 1.64 -4.78
N PHE A 68 -14.27 1.42 -3.47
CA PHE A 68 -14.61 2.49 -2.52
C PHE A 68 -13.37 3.35 -2.27
N PRO A 69 -13.45 4.69 -2.44
CA PRO A 69 -12.43 5.61 -1.95
C PRO A 69 -12.32 5.58 -0.42
N ASN A 70 -11.20 6.10 0.08
CA ASN A 70 -10.97 6.27 1.52
C ASN A 70 -10.40 7.66 1.82
N TYR A 71 -11.16 8.70 1.53
CA TYR A 71 -10.80 10.07 1.87
C TYR A 71 -11.07 10.33 3.37
N ALA A 72 -10.19 11.08 4.04
CA ALA A 72 -10.42 11.52 5.41
C ALA A 72 -11.74 12.31 5.54
N ALA A 73 -12.42 12.23 6.69
CA ALA A 73 -13.75 12.83 6.90
C ALA A 73 -13.81 14.33 6.56
N VAL A 74 -12.74 15.07 6.88
CA VAL A 74 -12.59 16.52 6.61
C VAL A 74 -12.38 16.86 5.12
N ASN A 75 -12.11 15.86 4.27
CA ASN A 75 -11.95 16.08 2.84
C ASN A 75 -13.32 16.27 2.20
N LEU A 76 -13.48 17.26 1.33
CA LEU A 76 -14.73 17.48 0.58
C LEU A 76 -15.20 16.23 -0.19
N ARG A 77 -14.27 15.34 -0.57
CA ARG A 77 -14.57 14.08 -1.25
C ARG A 77 -14.95 12.93 -0.31
N SER A 78 -15.03 13.12 1.01
CA SER A 78 -15.39 12.04 1.95
C SER A 78 -16.78 11.45 1.66
N ALA A 79 -17.70 12.24 1.11
CA ALA A 79 -19.00 11.77 0.61
C ALA A 79 -18.89 10.70 -0.51
N CYS A 80 -17.73 10.60 -1.16
CA CYS A 80 -17.45 9.56 -2.15
C CYS A 80 -17.14 8.19 -1.55
N ASN A 81 -16.77 8.11 -0.27
CA ASN A 81 -16.38 6.85 0.37
C ASN A 81 -17.53 5.82 0.43
N ALA A 82 -18.79 6.28 0.34
CA ALA A 82 -19.98 5.42 0.37
C ALA A 82 -20.36 4.83 -1.00
N ARG A 83 -19.61 5.14 -2.07
CA ARG A 83 -19.93 4.71 -3.44
C ARG A 83 -18.73 4.11 -4.14
N ARG A 84 -18.99 3.06 -4.93
CA ARG A 84 -17.95 2.45 -5.78
C ARG A 84 -17.74 3.33 -7.02
N VAL A 85 -16.56 3.90 -7.15
CA VAL A 85 -16.15 4.76 -8.28
C VAL A 85 -15.07 4.08 -9.10
N ALA A 86 -14.85 4.54 -10.34
CA ALA A 86 -13.76 4.05 -11.17
C ALA A 86 -12.41 4.25 -10.47
N GLY A 87 -11.58 3.21 -10.46
CA GLY A 87 -10.27 3.22 -9.82
C GLY A 87 -9.44 2.00 -10.16
N VAL A 88 -8.40 1.79 -9.37
CA VAL A 88 -7.49 0.66 -9.47
C VAL A 88 -7.53 -0.14 -8.18
N LEU A 89 -7.58 -1.46 -8.31
CA LEU A 89 -7.45 -2.42 -7.22
C LEU A 89 -6.17 -3.22 -7.40
N VAL A 90 -5.36 -3.29 -6.34
CA VAL A 90 -4.15 -4.09 -6.26
C VAL A 90 -4.38 -5.21 -5.26
N THR A 91 -4.23 -6.45 -5.70
CA THR A 91 -4.39 -7.63 -4.85
C THR A 91 -3.15 -8.49 -4.84
N TYR A 92 -2.98 -9.25 -3.76
CA TYR A 92 -1.91 -10.22 -3.56
C TYR A 92 -2.47 -11.60 -3.25
N VAL A 93 -1.79 -12.64 -3.70
CA VAL A 93 -2.01 -14.04 -3.28
C VAL A 93 -0.64 -14.67 -3.11
N SER A 94 -0.37 -15.29 -1.95
CA SER A 94 0.87 -16.03 -1.73
C SER A 94 0.90 -17.32 -2.56
N GLN A 95 2.10 -17.88 -2.74
CA GLN A 95 2.24 -19.26 -3.18
C GLN A 95 1.54 -20.21 -2.19
N ARG A 96 0.99 -21.31 -2.71
CA ARG A 96 0.24 -22.27 -1.90
C ARG A 96 1.16 -22.88 -0.83
N GLY A 97 0.77 -22.76 0.44
CA GLY A 97 1.51 -23.33 1.57
C GLY A 97 2.68 -22.48 2.05
N TYR A 98 2.97 -21.34 1.41
CA TYR A 98 3.96 -20.40 1.93
C TYR A 98 3.48 -19.78 3.24
N VAL A 99 4.38 -19.69 4.21
CA VAL A 99 4.22 -19.02 5.52
C VAL A 99 5.53 -18.27 5.79
N GLY A 100 5.45 -16.99 6.08
CA GLY A 100 6.64 -16.14 6.16
C GLY A 100 6.34 -14.69 5.79
N ASP A 101 7.40 -13.91 5.67
CA ASP A 101 7.33 -12.50 5.31
C ASP A 101 7.49 -12.32 3.80
N ASP A 102 6.65 -11.48 3.22
CA ASP A 102 6.71 -11.09 1.81
C ASP A 102 6.62 -9.57 1.69
N LEU A 103 7.03 -9.04 0.55
CA LEU A 103 7.14 -7.59 0.37
C LEU A 103 6.80 -7.19 -1.05
N VAL A 104 6.02 -6.12 -1.19
CA VAL A 104 5.71 -5.52 -2.49
C VAL A 104 6.02 -4.04 -2.45
N VAL A 105 6.68 -3.52 -3.50
CA VAL A 105 6.80 -2.08 -3.72
C VAL A 105 5.95 -1.69 -4.93
N ILE A 106 4.99 -0.79 -4.72
CA ILE A 106 4.16 -0.22 -5.78
C ILE A 106 4.48 1.26 -5.99
N GLU A 107 4.30 1.72 -7.22
CA GLU A 107 4.31 3.13 -7.58
C GLU A 107 2.95 3.52 -8.14
N VAL A 108 2.44 4.66 -7.69
CA VAL A 108 1.11 5.17 -8.00
C VAL A 108 1.26 6.57 -8.59
N PHE A 109 0.70 6.79 -9.78
CA PHE A 109 0.72 8.06 -10.50
C PHE A 109 -0.70 8.57 -10.62
N PHE A 110 -0.94 9.76 -10.08
CA PHE A 110 -2.23 10.44 -10.11
C PHE A 110 -2.29 11.44 -11.27
N PRO A 111 -3.49 11.71 -11.83
CA PRO A 111 -3.65 12.61 -12.97
C PRO A 111 -3.28 14.07 -12.67
N ASN A 112 -3.12 14.44 -11.39
CA ASN A 112 -2.66 15.77 -10.97
C ASN A 112 -1.13 15.89 -10.85
N GLY A 113 -0.37 14.95 -11.42
CA GLY A 113 1.09 14.94 -11.39
C GLY A 113 1.71 14.41 -10.10
N ARG A 114 0.91 14.04 -9.09
CA ARG A 114 1.42 13.43 -7.86
C ARG A 114 1.82 11.99 -8.11
N ALA A 115 3.02 11.62 -7.68
CA ALA A 115 3.48 10.24 -7.61
C ALA A 115 3.67 9.80 -6.15
N GLN A 116 3.47 8.52 -5.87
CA GLN A 116 3.74 7.92 -4.58
C GLN A 116 4.40 6.54 -4.76
N ARG A 117 5.46 6.29 -4.00
CA ARG A 117 6.07 4.95 -3.87
C ARG A 117 5.72 4.38 -2.51
N THR A 118 5.22 3.15 -2.46
CA THR A 118 4.74 2.52 -1.23
C THR A 118 5.33 1.12 -1.11
N THR A 119 6.05 0.88 -0.02
CA THR A 119 6.47 -0.46 0.40
C THR A 119 5.38 -1.06 1.29
N ILE A 120 4.97 -2.28 0.98
CA ILE A 120 3.92 -3.00 1.68
C ILE A 120 4.51 -4.33 2.16
N ALA A 121 4.73 -4.44 3.47
CA ALA A 121 5.11 -5.69 4.13
C ALA A 121 3.86 -6.57 4.36
N ILE A 122 4.00 -7.85 4.08
CA ILE A 122 2.94 -8.85 4.16
C ILE A 122 3.43 -10.01 5.02
N ARG A 123 2.68 -10.33 6.07
CA ARG A 123 2.86 -11.55 6.84
C ARG A 123 1.88 -12.61 6.38
N VAL A 124 2.42 -13.73 5.90
CA VAL A 124 1.64 -14.91 5.55
C VAL A 124 1.65 -15.88 6.73
N VAL A 125 0.46 -16.32 7.12
CA VAL A 125 0.23 -17.28 8.22
C VAL A 125 -0.53 -18.53 7.79
#